data_AF-A0A7V6TTZ9-F1
#
_entry.id   AF-A0A7V6TTZ9-F1
#
_cell.length_a   1.000
_cell.length_b   1.000
_cell.length_c   1.000
_cell.angle_alpha   90.00
_cell.angle_beta   90.00
_cell.angle_gamma   90.00
#
_symmetry.space_group_name_H-M   'P 1'
#
loop_
_entity.id
_entity.type
_entity.pdbx_description
1 polymer ?
#
loop_
_entity_poly.entity_id
_entity_poly.type
_entity_poly.pdbx_seq_one_letter_code
_entity_poly.pdbx_strand_id
1 'polypeptide(L)'
;KTVIKISYIEIAVFVTWRIGIIYSIGFLEFEIRSPAFIKHFQFTSLINEALAENEDDCLKQIMAVSKLYVKFMVENPEHFKFIFMTDHHNPIILKNGKFIKTDRWIVSVLENLFIGLRKNESSSESSWSLDALTIWSLIHGFTTMLVNNTIKYEGDYLDAVSLMLKEKVKILE
;
A
#
# COMPACT_ATOMS: atom_id res chain seq x y z
N LYS A 1 13.65 -24.48 -60.70
CA LYS A 1 12.34 -24.48 -60.00
C LYS A 1 12.57 -25.02 -58.59
N THR A 2 12.72 -24.14 -57.61
CA THR A 2 12.79 -24.54 -56.19
C THR A 2 11.59 -23.90 -55.53
N VAL A 3 10.54 -24.70 -55.33
CA VAL A 3 9.35 -24.29 -54.60
C VAL A 3 9.70 -24.42 -53.13
N ILE A 4 9.83 -23.29 -52.43
CA ILE A 4 9.99 -23.26 -50.98
C ILE A 4 8.64 -23.68 -50.40
N LYS A 5 8.54 -24.94 -49.96
CA LYS A 5 7.43 -25.43 -49.14
C LYS A 5 7.59 -24.82 -47.75
N ILE A 6 6.95 -23.68 -47.52
CA ILE A 6 6.76 -23.18 -46.16
C ILE A 6 5.66 -24.04 -45.54
N SER A 7 6.03 -24.82 -44.52
CA SER A 7 5.10 -25.66 -43.77
C SER A 7 4.10 -24.76 -43.03
N TYR A 8 2.81 -25.08 -43.10
CA TYR A 8 1.73 -24.37 -42.39
C TYR A 8 1.97 -24.23 -40.87
N ILE A 9 2.86 -25.06 -40.31
CA ILE A 9 3.24 -25.05 -38.90
C ILE A 9 4.12 -23.83 -38.55
N GLU A 10 4.98 -23.35 -39.45
CA GLU A 10 5.89 -22.22 -39.15
C GLU A 10 5.16 -20.87 -39.17
N ILE A 11 4.13 -20.72 -39.99
CA ILE A 11 3.28 -19.51 -40.01
C ILE A 11 2.38 -19.45 -38.76
N ALA A 12 1.89 -20.60 -38.28
CA ALA A 12 1.07 -20.68 -37.08
C ALA A 12 1.85 -20.30 -35.81
N VAL A 13 3.13 -20.67 -35.71
CA VAL A 13 4.00 -20.29 -34.58
C VAL A 13 4.31 -18.79 -34.59
N PHE A 14 4.52 -18.18 -35.76
CA PHE A 14 4.78 -16.75 -35.87
C PHE A 14 3.56 -15.87 -35.55
N VAL A 15 2.36 -16.32 -35.95
CA VAL A 15 1.10 -15.61 -35.66
C VAL A 15 0.70 -15.75 -34.19
N THR A 16 0.90 -16.92 -33.57
CA THR A 16 0.61 -17.12 -32.14
C THR A 16 1.58 -16.38 -31.22
N TRP A 17 2.85 -16.22 -31.60
CA TRP A 17 3.81 -15.42 -30.82
C TRP A 17 3.54 -13.92 -30.88
N ARG A 18 3.11 -13.38 -32.05
CA ARG A 18 2.71 -11.97 -32.15
C ARG A 18 1.40 -11.68 -31.42
N ILE A 19 0.44 -12.61 -31.46
CA ILE A 19 -0.82 -12.44 -30.72
C ILE A 19 -0.58 -12.55 -29.20
N GLY A 20 0.24 -13.49 -28.74
CA GLY A 20 0.60 -13.61 -27.32
C GLY A 20 1.30 -12.37 -26.75
N ILE A 21 2.20 -11.74 -27.51
CA ILE A 21 2.84 -10.49 -27.10
C ILE A 21 1.84 -9.32 -27.11
N ILE A 22 0.90 -9.26 -28.04
CA ILE A 22 -0.16 -8.23 -28.05
C ILE A 22 -1.15 -8.43 -26.89
N TYR A 23 -1.46 -9.67 -26.48
CA TYR A 23 -2.28 -9.91 -25.31
C TYR A 23 -1.53 -9.65 -24.00
N SER A 24 -0.23 -9.98 -23.89
CA SER A 24 0.55 -9.64 -22.69
C SER A 24 0.85 -8.16 -22.56
N ILE A 25 1.16 -7.46 -23.67
CA ILE A 25 1.31 -6.00 -23.70
C ILE A 25 -0.05 -5.32 -23.54
N GLY A 26 -1.11 -5.84 -24.15
CA GLY A 26 -2.47 -5.32 -24.00
C GLY A 26 -3.05 -5.56 -22.60
N PHE A 27 -2.70 -6.67 -21.95
CA PHE A 27 -3.06 -6.96 -20.56
C PHE A 27 -2.23 -6.11 -19.59
N LEU A 28 -0.92 -5.93 -19.83
CA LEU A 28 -0.11 -4.95 -19.07
C LEU A 28 -0.61 -3.52 -19.31
N GLU A 29 -0.90 -3.12 -20.55
CA GLU A 29 -1.41 -1.78 -20.88
C GLU A 29 -2.81 -1.56 -20.31
N PHE A 30 -3.66 -2.59 -20.25
CA PHE A 30 -4.98 -2.53 -19.63
C PHE A 30 -4.91 -2.49 -18.10
N GLU A 31 -3.98 -3.24 -17.51
CA GLU A 31 -3.70 -3.23 -16.07
C GLU A 31 -3.06 -1.89 -15.64
N ILE A 32 -2.14 -1.35 -16.46
CA ILE A 32 -1.55 0.00 -16.30
C ILE A 32 -2.58 1.10 -16.54
N ARG A 33 -3.55 0.91 -17.45
CA ARG A 33 -4.66 1.87 -17.69
C ARG A 33 -5.85 1.70 -16.76
N SER A 34 -5.86 0.69 -15.88
CA SER A 34 -6.89 0.57 -14.87
C SER A 34 -6.86 1.81 -13.97
N PRO A 35 -7.95 2.57 -13.86
CA PRO A 35 -8.00 3.75 -12.99
C PRO A 35 -7.61 3.43 -11.55
N ALA A 36 -7.86 2.20 -11.08
CA ALA A 36 -7.47 1.75 -9.76
C ALA A 36 -5.95 1.55 -9.64
N PHE A 37 -5.27 1.04 -10.66
CA PHE A 37 -3.83 0.86 -10.66
C PHE A 37 -3.08 2.19 -10.72
N ILE A 38 -3.52 3.12 -11.57
CA ILE A 38 -2.96 4.48 -11.65
C ILE A 38 -3.08 5.19 -10.30
N LYS A 39 -4.25 5.11 -9.65
CA LYS A 39 -4.45 5.66 -8.31
C LYS A 39 -3.56 5.00 -7.27
N HIS A 40 -3.38 3.68 -7.33
CA HIS A 40 -2.47 2.97 -6.43
C HIS A 40 -1.03 3.43 -6.61
N PHE A 41 -0.56 3.59 -7.85
CA PHE A 41 0.79 4.07 -8.15
C PHE A 41 1.00 5.54 -7.70
N GLN A 42 0.01 6.40 -7.92
CA GLN A 42 0.05 7.78 -7.40
C GLN A 42 0.12 7.78 -5.88
N PHE A 43 -0.65 6.92 -5.22
CA PHE A 43 -0.63 6.78 -3.78
C PHE A 43 0.74 6.35 -3.25
N THR A 44 1.38 5.35 -3.87
CA THR A 44 2.72 4.92 -3.45
C THR A 44 3.78 6.01 -3.67
N SER A 45 3.70 6.78 -4.75
CA SER A 45 4.58 7.94 -5.00
C SER A 45 4.45 8.99 -3.89
N LEU A 46 3.22 9.39 -3.59
CA LEU A 46 2.92 10.39 -2.56
C LEU A 46 3.43 9.98 -1.17
N ILE A 47 3.33 8.70 -0.85
CA ILE A 47 3.86 8.16 0.42
C ILE A 47 5.39 8.25 0.43
N ASN A 48 6.06 7.87 -0.66
CA ASN A 48 7.53 7.96 -0.74
C ASN A 48 8.03 9.41 -0.66
N GLU A 49 7.32 10.36 -1.27
CA GLU A 49 7.61 11.79 -1.16
C GLU A 49 7.48 12.28 0.30
N ALA A 50 6.38 11.94 0.98
CA ALA A 50 6.17 12.30 2.38
C ALA A 50 7.24 11.70 3.32
N LEU A 51 7.73 10.49 3.01
CA LEU A 51 8.85 9.87 3.72
C LEU A 51 10.15 10.65 3.52
N ALA A 52 10.46 11.04 2.28
CA ALA A 52 11.67 11.78 1.95
C ALA A 52 11.70 13.20 2.55
N GLU A 53 10.54 13.90 2.58
CA GLU A 53 10.44 15.24 3.17
C GLU A 53 10.70 15.28 4.69
N ASN A 54 10.57 14.13 5.36
CA ASN A 54 10.68 14.01 6.83
C ASN A 54 11.77 13.01 7.25
N GLU A 55 12.79 12.78 6.41
CA GLU A 55 13.79 11.71 6.58
C GLU A 55 14.47 11.68 7.97
N ASP A 56 14.62 12.86 8.60
CA ASP A 56 15.29 13.01 9.89
C ASP A 56 14.41 12.72 11.12
N ASP A 57 13.10 12.50 10.94
CA ASP A 57 12.16 12.37 12.06
C ASP A 57 11.07 11.32 11.77
N CYS A 58 11.28 10.10 12.26
CA CYS A 58 10.37 8.98 12.06
C CYS A 58 8.96 9.25 12.61
N LEU A 59 8.82 10.03 13.68
CA LEU A 59 7.51 10.37 14.23
C LEU A 59 6.75 11.31 13.28
N LYS A 60 7.45 12.32 12.72
CA LYS A 60 6.88 13.16 11.67
C LYS A 60 6.53 12.36 10.42
N GLN A 61 7.37 11.40 10.00
CA GLN A 61 7.06 10.51 8.88
C GLN A 61 5.79 9.71 9.13
N ILE A 62 5.66 9.05 10.29
CA ILE A 62 4.45 8.29 10.65
C ILE A 62 3.22 9.19 10.60
N MET A 63 3.32 10.42 11.12
CA MET A 63 2.21 11.36 11.14
C MET A 63 1.84 11.86 9.73
N ALA A 64 2.82 12.20 8.90
CA ALA A 64 2.62 12.64 7.52
C ALA A 64 2.00 11.53 6.67
N VAL A 65 2.58 10.33 6.70
CA VAL A 65 2.09 9.14 5.99
C VAL A 65 0.68 8.78 6.42
N SER A 66 0.38 8.82 7.72
CA SER A 66 -0.97 8.50 8.22
C SER A 66 -2.01 9.51 7.75
N LYS A 67 -1.71 10.82 7.80
CA LYS A 67 -2.63 11.86 7.28
C LYS A 67 -2.85 11.70 5.79
N LEU A 68 -1.79 11.45 5.04
CA LEU A 68 -1.87 11.26 3.59
C LEU A 68 -2.71 10.03 3.25
N TYR A 69 -2.53 8.93 3.98
CA TYR A 69 -3.36 7.74 3.87
C TYR A 69 -4.84 8.05 4.09
N VAL A 70 -5.20 8.68 5.22
CA VAL A 70 -6.61 8.99 5.51
C VAL A 70 -7.20 9.90 4.44
N LYS A 71 -6.51 11.00 4.11
CA LYS A 71 -6.95 11.95 3.09
C LYS A 71 -7.21 11.26 1.77
N PHE A 72 -6.23 10.51 1.27
CA PHE A 72 -6.32 9.86 -0.03
C PHE A 72 -7.48 8.87 -0.09
N MET A 73 -7.67 8.05 0.95
CA MET A 73 -8.72 7.05 0.99
C MET A 73 -10.12 7.65 1.13
N VAL A 74 -10.27 8.71 1.94
CA VAL A 74 -11.53 9.45 2.10
C VAL A 74 -11.93 10.17 0.80
N GLU A 75 -10.96 10.76 0.10
CA GLU A 75 -11.18 11.41 -1.20
C GLU A 75 -11.41 10.40 -2.34
N ASN A 76 -10.99 9.14 -2.15
CA ASN A 76 -11.10 8.07 -3.15
C ASN A 76 -11.78 6.81 -2.60
N PRO A 77 -13.06 6.88 -2.17
CA PRO A 77 -13.74 5.79 -1.47
C PRO A 77 -13.88 4.52 -2.34
N GLU A 78 -14.06 4.67 -3.66
CA GLU A 78 -14.12 3.53 -4.58
C GLU A 78 -12.78 2.79 -4.69
N HIS A 79 -11.67 3.53 -4.60
CA HIS A 79 -10.35 2.92 -4.56
C HIS A 79 -10.11 2.18 -3.23
N PHE A 80 -10.58 2.76 -2.11
CA PHE A 80 -10.54 2.11 -0.81
C PHE A 80 -11.32 0.79 -0.82
N LYS A 81 -12.56 0.78 -1.32
CA LYS A 81 -13.38 -0.44 -1.44
C LYS A 81 -12.71 -1.47 -2.35
N PHE A 82 -12.17 -1.03 -3.49
CA PHE A 82 -11.45 -1.91 -4.39
C PHE A 82 -10.25 -2.57 -3.72
N ILE A 83 -9.48 -1.84 -2.90
CA ILE A 83 -8.32 -2.42 -2.22
C ILE A 83 -8.77 -3.37 -1.11
N PHE A 84 -9.70 -2.97 -0.24
CA PHE A 84 -9.93 -3.68 1.04
C PHE A 84 -11.16 -4.59 1.07
N MET A 85 -12.07 -4.49 0.10
CA MET A 85 -13.30 -5.29 0.06
C MET A 85 -13.31 -6.34 -1.04
N THR A 86 -12.25 -6.42 -1.86
CA THR A 86 -12.03 -7.54 -2.78
C THR A 86 -11.23 -8.65 -2.10
N ASP A 87 -11.53 -9.90 -2.41
CA ASP A 87 -10.83 -11.05 -1.82
C ASP A 87 -9.32 -10.98 -2.04
N HIS A 88 -8.57 -10.98 -0.94
CA HIS A 88 -7.12 -11.02 -0.98
C HIS A 88 -6.63 -12.47 -1.06
N HIS A 89 -6.22 -12.91 -2.25
CA HIS A 89 -5.62 -14.25 -2.43
C HIS A 89 -4.24 -14.42 -1.76
N ASN A 90 -3.64 -13.33 -1.27
CA ASN A 90 -2.34 -13.36 -0.60
C ASN A 90 -2.41 -12.58 0.73
N PRO A 91 -2.73 -13.20 1.88
CA PRO A 91 -2.84 -12.51 3.17
C PRO A 91 -1.48 -12.16 3.79
N ILE A 92 -1.41 -11.10 4.61
CA ILE A 92 -0.21 -10.77 5.39
C ILE A 92 -0.14 -11.77 6.55
N ILE A 93 0.98 -12.49 6.66
CA ILE A 93 1.13 -13.54 7.68
C ILE A 93 1.87 -12.97 8.89
N LEU A 94 1.22 -13.01 10.05
CA LEU A 94 1.80 -12.68 11.36
C LEU A 94 2.01 -13.99 12.15
N LYS A 95 3.22 -14.21 12.68
CA LYS A 95 3.52 -15.35 13.58
C LYS A 95 4.38 -14.87 14.73
N ASN A 96 3.97 -15.24 15.95
CA ASN A 96 4.63 -14.83 17.20
C ASN A 96 4.85 -13.31 17.26
N GLY A 97 3.84 -12.54 16.81
CA GLY A 97 3.88 -11.08 16.79
C GLY A 97 4.81 -10.47 15.73
N LYS A 98 5.33 -11.23 14.76
CA LYS A 98 6.23 -10.75 13.70
C LYS A 98 5.67 -11.04 12.30
N PHE A 99 5.89 -10.14 11.35
CA PHE A 99 5.55 -10.38 9.95
C PHE A 99 6.51 -11.41 9.32
N ILE A 100 5.97 -12.45 8.66
CA ILE A 100 6.79 -13.53 8.04
C ILE A 100 7.13 -13.23 6.58
N LYS A 101 6.24 -12.52 5.88
CA LYS A 101 6.41 -12.14 4.47
C LYS A 101 6.43 -10.61 4.37
N THR A 102 7.63 -10.06 4.18
CA THR A 102 7.89 -8.61 4.13
C THR A 102 8.06 -8.09 2.69
N ASP A 103 7.84 -8.94 1.68
CA ASP A 103 7.96 -8.61 0.25
C ASP A 103 6.87 -7.65 -0.25
N ARG A 104 5.91 -7.29 0.61
CA ARG A 104 4.95 -6.23 0.32
C ARG A 104 5.51 -4.86 0.67
N TRP A 105 5.44 -3.95 -0.30
CA TRP A 105 5.84 -2.55 -0.16
C TRP A 105 5.33 -1.90 1.15
N ILE A 106 4.05 -2.09 1.49
CA ILE A 106 3.49 -1.51 2.72
C ILE A 106 4.12 -2.07 4.00
N VAL A 107 4.48 -3.36 4.01
CA VAL A 107 5.16 -3.98 5.16
C VAL A 107 6.58 -3.44 5.28
N SER A 108 7.29 -3.25 4.16
CA SER A 108 8.62 -2.64 4.14
C SER A 108 8.61 -1.18 4.61
N VAL A 109 7.60 -0.39 4.20
CA VAL A 109 7.42 0.99 4.67
C VAL A 109 7.20 1.02 6.18
N LEU A 110 6.29 0.19 6.69
CA LEU A 110 6.04 0.08 8.13
C LEU A 110 7.28 -0.41 8.90
N GLU A 111 8.01 -1.37 8.37
CA GLU A 111 9.25 -1.85 8.97
C GLU A 111 10.26 -0.71 9.15
N ASN A 112 10.52 0.05 8.09
CA ASN A 112 11.47 1.17 8.13
C ASN A 112 11.06 2.24 9.14
N LEU A 113 9.78 2.62 9.16
CA LEU A 113 9.25 3.64 10.07
C LEU A 113 9.38 3.25 11.54
N PHE A 114 8.94 2.03 11.89
CA PHE A 114 8.84 1.61 13.29
C PHE A 114 10.16 1.08 13.84
N ILE A 115 11.03 0.52 13.00
CA ILE A 115 12.43 0.26 13.40
C ILE A 115 13.15 1.59 13.62
N GLY A 116 12.96 2.59 12.74
CA GLY A 116 13.54 3.92 12.89
C GLY A 116 13.14 4.61 14.19
N LEU A 117 11.84 4.59 14.51
CA LEU A 117 11.30 5.14 15.76
C LEU A 117 11.96 4.51 17.01
N ARG A 118 12.19 3.19 16.98
CA ARG A 118 12.75 2.41 18.09
C ARG A 118 14.27 2.50 18.23
N LYS A 119 15.01 2.95 17.20
CA LYS A 119 16.48 3.14 17.32
C LYS A 119 16.85 4.15 18.42
N ASN A 120 15.92 5.03 18.79
CA ASN A 120 16.10 6.01 19.86
C ASN A 120 15.79 5.45 21.25
N GLU A 121 15.14 4.29 21.36
CA GLU A 121 14.77 3.65 22.62
C GLU A 121 15.69 2.46 22.89
N SER A 122 16.62 2.64 23.83
CA SER A 122 17.37 1.52 24.38
C SER A 122 16.40 0.61 25.14
N SER A 123 16.33 -0.67 24.77
CA SER A 123 15.62 -1.76 25.47
C SER A 123 14.11 -1.88 25.20
N SER A 124 13.75 -2.80 24.29
CA SER A 124 13.02 -4.03 24.65
C SER A 124 12.82 -4.92 23.42
N GLU A 125 12.70 -6.23 23.62
CA GLU A 125 12.30 -7.23 22.60
C GLU A 125 10.86 -7.04 22.08
N SER A 126 10.30 -5.83 22.15
CA SER A 126 8.96 -5.57 21.63
C SER A 126 8.99 -5.49 20.11
N SER A 127 8.15 -6.30 19.49
CA SER A 127 8.09 -6.46 18.05
C SER A 127 7.53 -5.19 17.40
N TRP A 128 8.36 -4.46 16.62
CA TRP A 128 7.94 -3.33 15.79
C TRP A 128 6.67 -3.62 14.97
N SER A 129 6.46 -4.91 14.62
CA SER A 129 5.30 -5.36 13.86
C SER A 129 3.98 -5.14 14.61
N LEU A 130 3.98 -5.24 15.95
CA LEU A 130 2.77 -5.02 16.75
C LEU A 130 2.42 -3.52 16.86
N ASP A 131 3.41 -2.63 16.99
CA ASP A 131 3.14 -1.20 16.99
C ASP A 131 2.69 -0.73 15.62
N ALA A 132 3.38 -1.21 14.58
CA ALA A 132 3.00 -0.97 13.19
C ALA A 132 1.57 -1.42 12.94
N LEU A 133 1.21 -2.63 13.38
CA LEU A 133 -0.16 -3.14 13.26
C LEU A 133 -1.15 -2.34 14.08
N THR A 134 -0.79 -1.87 15.27
CA THR A 134 -1.67 -1.09 16.14
C THR A 134 -1.98 0.26 15.52
N ILE A 135 -0.96 1.00 15.08
CA ILE A 135 -1.14 2.30 14.41
C ILE A 135 -1.88 2.10 13.09
N TRP A 136 -1.51 1.09 12.30
CA TRP A 136 -2.21 0.78 11.06
C TRP A 136 -3.69 0.48 11.30
N SER A 137 -4.02 -0.34 12.30
CA SER A 137 -5.41 -0.68 12.63
C SER A 137 -6.21 0.54 13.10
N LEU A 138 -5.60 1.42 13.89
CA LEU A 138 -6.21 2.65 14.37
C LEU A 138 -6.57 3.58 13.20
N ILE A 139 -5.60 3.85 12.32
CA ILE A 139 -5.76 4.75 11.18
C ILE A 139 -6.69 4.16 10.12
N HIS A 140 -6.52 2.87 9.81
CA HIS A 140 -7.38 2.15 8.88
C HIS A 140 -8.83 2.09 9.38
N GLY A 141 -9.05 1.80 10.67
CA GLY A 141 -10.37 1.79 11.27
C GLY A 141 -11.05 3.15 11.19
N PHE A 142 -10.35 4.23 11.55
CA PHE A 142 -10.88 5.59 11.42
C PHE A 142 -11.24 5.95 9.98
N THR A 143 -10.34 5.66 9.04
CA THR A 143 -10.56 5.84 7.60
C THR A 143 -11.79 5.08 7.12
N THR A 144 -11.95 3.83 7.54
CA THR A 144 -13.09 2.98 7.17
C THR A 144 -14.40 3.59 7.65
N MET A 145 -14.43 4.09 8.88
CA MET A 145 -15.63 4.75 9.44
C MET A 145 -15.99 6.03 8.69
N LEU A 146 -15.01 6.80 8.22
CA LEU A 146 -15.22 8.00 7.39
C LEU A 146 -15.70 7.64 5.97
N VAL A 147 -15.00 6.73 5.29
CA VAL A 147 -15.30 6.30 3.91
C VAL A 147 -16.70 5.69 3.80
N ASN A 148 -17.09 4.88 4.79
CA ASN A 148 -18.40 4.25 4.81
C ASN A 148 -19.49 5.15 5.40
N ASN A 149 -19.15 6.39 5.77
CA ASN A 149 -20.05 7.34 6.42
C ASN A 149 -20.72 6.77 7.69
N THR A 150 -20.01 5.85 8.37
CA THR A 150 -20.42 5.29 9.67
C THR A 150 -20.40 6.37 10.74
N ILE A 151 -19.41 7.27 10.65
CA ILE A 151 -19.33 8.49 11.44
C ILE A 151 -19.33 9.68 10.50
N LYS A 152 -20.04 10.73 10.88
CA LYS A 152 -19.91 12.04 10.25
C LYS A 152 -19.04 12.89 11.16
N TYR A 153 -17.81 13.16 10.72
CA TYR A 153 -16.88 13.96 11.51
C TYR A 153 -17.10 15.45 11.22
N GLU A 154 -17.55 16.20 12.22
CA GLU A 154 -17.81 17.64 12.13
C GLU A 154 -16.54 18.41 12.52
N GLY A 155 -15.54 18.41 11.62
CA GLY A 155 -14.24 19.06 11.83
C GLY A 155 -13.22 18.62 10.77
N ASP A 156 -11.97 19.06 10.91
CA ASP A 156 -10.88 18.54 10.10
C ASP A 156 -10.47 17.15 10.64
N TYR A 157 -10.79 16.10 9.88
CA TYR A 157 -10.46 14.73 10.23
C TYR A 157 -8.93 14.47 10.26
N LEU A 158 -8.12 15.30 9.62
CA LEU A 158 -6.66 15.21 9.68
C LEU A 158 -6.10 15.70 11.01
N ASP A 159 -6.76 16.64 11.67
CA ASP A 159 -6.43 17.04 13.03
C ASP A 159 -6.77 15.93 14.02
N ALA A 160 -7.89 15.25 13.81
CA ALA A 160 -8.26 14.05 14.57
C ALA A 160 -7.18 12.97 14.47
N VAL A 161 -6.70 12.68 13.25
CA VAL A 161 -5.59 11.73 13.02
C VAL A 161 -4.34 12.14 13.81
N SER A 162 -3.97 13.42 13.76
CA SER A 162 -2.84 13.95 14.53
C SER A 162 -2.99 13.71 16.03
N LEU A 163 -4.18 13.97 16.58
CA LEU A 163 -4.46 13.79 18.00
C LEU A 163 -4.42 12.30 18.39
N MET A 164 -5.07 11.44 17.61
CA MET A 164 -5.09 9.98 17.84
C MET A 164 -3.67 9.39 17.85
N LEU A 165 -2.82 9.82 16.92
CA LEU A 165 -1.42 9.37 16.86
C LEU A 165 -0.60 9.90 18.02
N LYS A 166 -0.73 11.18 18.39
CA LYS A 166 -0.04 11.75 19.55
C LYS A 166 -0.40 11.02 20.83
N GLU A 167 -1.68 10.77 21.05
CA GLU A 167 -2.15 10.00 22.22
C GLU A 167 -1.60 8.57 22.20
N LYS A 168 -1.55 7.93 21.02
CA LYS A 168 -0.99 6.58 20.92
C LYS A 168 0.52 6.53 21.16
N VAL A 169 1.27 7.51 20.67
CA VAL A 169 2.73 7.58 20.83
C VAL A 169 3.12 7.88 22.27
N LYS A 170 2.37 8.75 22.98
CA LYS A 170 2.53 8.94 24.44
C LYS A 170 2.31 7.67 25.27
N ILE A 171 1.57 6.69 24.75
CA ILE A 171 1.35 5.39 25.41
C ILE A 171 2.50 4.42 25.10
N LEU A 172 3.31 4.71 24.08
CA LEU A 172 4.47 3.91 23.69
C LEU A 172 5.77 4.39 24.35
N GLU A 173 5.87 5.68 24.70
CA GLU A 173 6.88 6.27 25.61
C GLU A 173 6.64 5.86 27.07
#